data_AF-A0A950QCE1-F1
#
_entry.id   AF-A0A950QCE1-F1
#
_cell.length_a   1.000
_cell.length_b   1.000
_cell.length_c   1.000
_cell.angle_alpha   90.00
_cell.angle_beta   90.00
_cell.angle_gamma   90.00
#
_symmetry.space_group_name_H-M   'P 1'
#
loop_
_entity.id
_entity.type
_entity.pdbx_description
1 polymer ?
#
loop_
_entity_poly.entity_id
_entity_poly.type
_entity_poly.pdbx_seq_one_letter_code
_entity_poly.pdbx_strand_id
1 'polypeptide(L)'
;MKRMLHVAATALLLAMNPLAGAASAAGDRIPSFDGGAAWINSAPLTPEALRGKVVLVDFWEYTCINCLRTLPYLREWYRRYHDHGFVIVGVHTPEFEFTHDPKNVEPATKRLGVVWPVVLDNRMAIWKRYENTVWPHEYLFDPTGRLVESVLGEGAYQQTEAKIQALLKAANPGLTLPPVMPLLPQDSYDKPGAVCYPQTAEVLIEHGAVRNVPGGSATGQDANFAYESSNPQDGAVYLQGYWRLTPGAAISAESDGHLWLRYHAIQLMAVLRPEEGRAVRVDVQQDGHPISKADAGTDLRYDAAQRSYVLVDQPRAYDLLMNARFGNHTLELSPKGGGVGVYDIAFESCEIPK
;
A
#
# COMPACT_ATOMS: atom_id res chain seq x y z
N MET A 1 3.75 42.30 54.48
CA MET A 1 4.97 41.58 54.04
C MET A 1 4.63 40.76 52.79
N LYS A 2 5.58 40.69 51.83
CA LYS A 2 5.52 40.12 50.45
C LYS A 2 5.09 41.14 49.38
N ARG A 3 5.98 42.04 48.94
CA ARG A 3 7.00 41.90 47.85
C ARG A 3 6.39 41.44 46.51
N MET A 4 6.09 42.43 45.66
CA MET A 4 6.03 42.28 44.20
C MET A 4 7.44 41.92 43.70
N LEU A 5 7.56 40.82 42.96
CA LEU A 5 8.69 40.56 42.07
C LEU A 5 8.14 40.45 40.64
N HIS A 6 8.58 41.37 39.79
CA HIS A 6 8.50 41.23 38.35
C HIS A 6 9.48 40.12 37.95
N VAL A 7 8.98 39.09 37.26
CA VAL A 7 9.84 38.16 36.50
C VAL A 7 9.56 38.42 35.03
N ALA A 8 10.54 39.03 34.37
CA ALA A 8 10.57 39.16 32.92
C ALA A 8 10.71 37.75 32.31
N ALA A 9 9.76 37.35 31.48
CA ALA A 9 9.86 36.14 30.68
C ALA A 9 10.78 36.43 29.48
N THR A 10 12.04 36.01 29.58
CA THR A 10 12.96 36.00 28.44
C THR A 10 12.55 34.86 27.51
N ALA A 11 11.95 35.18 26.36
CA ALA A 11 11.65 34.22 25.32
C ALA A 11 12.96 33.72 24.70
N LEU A 12 13.32 32.46 24.99
CA LEU A 12 14.42 31.77 24.34
C LEU A 12 13.93 31.30 22.95
N LEU A 13 14.29 32.03 21.91
CA LEU A 13 14.14 31.58 20.53
C LEU A 13 15.05 30.37 20.29
N LEU A 14 14.49 29.16 20.35
CA LEU A 14 15.10 27.97 19.79
C LEU A 14 15.02 28.08 18.26
N ALA A 15 16.14 28.50 17.65
CA ALA A 15 16.33 28.36 16.21
C ALA A 15 16.29 26.86 15.87
N MET A 16 15.22 26.42 15.20
CA MET A 16 15.15 25.10 14.61
C MET A 16 16.08 25.08 13.39
N ASN A 17 17.27 24.52 13.55
CA ASN A 17 18.06 24.10 12.40
C ASN A 17 17.31 22.97 11.68
N PRO A 18 17.18 23.02 10.34
CA PRO A 18 16.66 21.88 9.60
C PRO A 18 17.69 20.75 9.71
N LEU A 19 17.27 19.62 10.27
CA LEU A 19 18.05 18.39 10.30
C LEU A 19 18.28 17.95 8.85
N ALA A 20 19.51 18.16 8.39
CA ALA A 20 20.03 17.53 7.20
C ALA A 20 20.13 16.01 7.44
N GLY A 21 19.50 15.24 6.56
CA GLY A 21 19.80 13.85 6.20
C GLY A 21 20.01 12.85 7.33
N ALA A 22 18.98 12.05 7.63
CA ALA A 22 19.22 10.72 8.18
C ALA A 22 19.91 9.87 7.09
N ALA A 23 21.18 9.54 7.30
CA ALA A 23 21.89 8.56 6.49
C ALA A 23 21.29 7.16 6.72
N SER A 24 21.13 6.41 5.63
CA SER A 24 20.44 5.12 5.57
C SER A 24 21.14 3.98 6.31
N ALA A 25 20.36 3.00 6.77
CA ALA A 25 20.77 1.77 7.44
C ALA A 25 21.07 0.60 6.46
N ALA A 26 20.81 0.76 5.16
CA ALA A 26 21.45 -0.12 4.18
C ALA A 26 22.91 0.31 4.03
N GLY A 27 23.85 -0.64 4.07
CA GLY A 27 25.27 -0.35 3.88
C GLY A 27 25.53 0.49 2.62
N ASP A 28 26.70 1.14 2.55
CA ASP A 28 27.09 2.05 1.46
C ASP A 28 27.03 1.44 0.03
N ARG A 29 26.73 0.16 -0.14
CA ARG A 29 26.69 -0.58 -1.40
C ARG A 29 25.40 -1.35 -1.58
N ILE A 30 24.99 -1.61 -2.83
CA ILE A 30 23.87 -2.51 -3.16
C ILE A 30 24.11 -3.89 -2.50
N PRO A 31 23.30 -4.28 -1.49
CA PRO A 31 23.37 -5.62 -0.92
C PRO A 31 22.98 -6.72 -1.93
N SER A 32 23.44 -7.96 -1.69
CA SER A 32 23.05 -9.10 -2.54
C SER A 32 21.55 -9.37 -2.51
N PHE A 33 21.01 -9.86 -3.64
CA PHE A 33 19.64 -10.36 -3.79
C PHE A 33 19.52 -11.87 -3.49
N ASP A 34 20.57 -12.49 -2.92
CA ASP A 34 20.55 -13.90 -2.54
C ASP A 34 19.48 -14.19 -1.48
N GLY A 35 18.84 -15.36 -1.63
CA GLY A 35 17.76 -15.82 -0.76
C GLY A 35 16.37 -15.72 -1.38
N GLY A 36 16.23 -14.94 -2.48
CA GLY A 36 15.03 -14.87 -3.29
C GLY A 36 14.61 -16.24 -3.85
N ALA A 37 13.30 -16.49 -3.88
CA ALA A 37 12.72 -17.76 -4.28
C ALA A 37 12.66 -17.95 -5.80
N ALA A 38 12.40 -16.86 -6.53
CA ALA A 38 12.33 -16.84 -7.99
C ALA A 38 12.55 -15.43 -8.53
N TRP A 39 12.76 -15.33 -9.85
CA TRP A 39 12.84 -14.06 -10.57
C TRP A 39 11.78 -14.02 -11.67
N ILE A 40 11.18 -12.85 -11.84
CA ILE A 40 10.21 -12.51 -12.88
C ILE A 40 10.84 -11.42 -13.76
N ASN A 41 10.51 -11.43 -15.05
CA ASN A 41 11.00 -10.51 -16.09
C ASN A 41 12.53 -10.52 -16.34
N SER A 42 13.28 -11.41 -15.69
CA SER A 42 14.75 -11.51 -15.86
C SER A 42 15.31 -12.82 -15.29
N ALA A 43 16.55 -13.13 -15.67
CA ALA A 43 17.39 -14.06 -14.91
C ALA A 43 17.90 -13.36 -13.61
N PRO A 44 18.36 -14.13 -12.60
CA PRO A 44 18.87 -13.56 -11.36
C PRO A 44 19.94 -12.48 -11.58
N LEU A 45 19.75 -11.32 -10.93
CA LEU A 45 20.72 -10.22 -10.96
C LEU A 45 21.62 -10.24 -9.73
N THR A 46 22.81 -9.67 -9.89
CA THR A 46 23.80 -9.47 -8.82
C THR A 46 24.18 -7.99 -8.73
N PRO A 47 24.63 -7.50 -7.57
CA PRO A 47 25.17 -6.14 -7.44
C PRO A 47 26.27 -5.83 -8.45
N GLU A 48 27.13 -6.81 -8.78
CA GLU A 48 28.21 -6.68 -9.74
C GLU A 48 27.68 -6.47 -11.17
N ALA A 49 26.65 -7.20 -11.58
CA ALA A 49 26.02 -7.07 -12.89
C ALA A 49 25.30 -5.72 -13.07
N LEU A 50 24.98 -5.04 -11.96
CA LEU A 50 24.33 -3.74 -11.95
C LEU A 50 25.30 -2.55 -11.96
N ARG A 51 26.61 -2.78 -11.86
CA ARG A 51 27.61 -1.70 -11.92
C ARG A 51 27.53 -0.95 -13.25
N GLY A 52 27.77 0.35 -13.18
CA GLY A 52 27.66 1.27 -14.33
C GLY A 52 26.23 1.77 -14.60
N LYS A 53 25.24 1.32 -13.83
CA LYS A 53 23.82 1.72 -13.96
C LYS A 53 23.37 2.50 -12.73
N VAL A 54 22.46 3.45 -12.93
CA VAL A 54 21.67 4.01 -11.83
C VAL A 54 20.62 2.96 -11.44
N VAL A 55 20.57 2.55 -10.18
CA VAL A 55 19.72 1.44 -9.73
C VAL A 55 18.74 1.93 -8.68
N LEU A 56 17.45 1.70 -8.90
CA LEU A 56 16.43 1.85 -7.87
C LEU A 56 16.03 0.45 -7.39
N VAL A 57 16.20 0.16 -6.11
CA VAL A 57 15.65 -1.06 -5.50
C VAL A 57 14.36 -0.68 -4.81
N ASP A 58 13.26 -1.27 -5.26
CA ASP A 58 11.90 -0.98 -4.81
C ASP A 58 11.35 -2.16 -4.03
N PHE A 59 11.17 -2.02 -2.72
CA PHE A 59 10.49 -3.01 -1.89
C PHE A 59 8.98 -2.80 -1.97
N TRP A 60 8.28 -3.78 -2.53
CA TRP A 60 6.85 -3.67 -2.82
C TRP A 60 6.12 -4.99 -2.57
N GLU A 61 4.79 -4.90 -2.57
CA GLU A 61 3.86 -6.02 -2.46
C GLU A 61 2.64 -5.68 -3.34
N TYR A 62 2.08 -6.64 -4.09
CA TYR A 62 1.12 -6.30 -5.16
C TYR A 62 -0.30 -5.95 -4.68
N THR A 63 -0.56 -6.06 -3.38
CA THR A 63 -1.81 -5.75 -2.68
C THR A 63 -1.68 -4.50 -1.79
N CYS A 64 -0.47 -4.15 -1.38
CA CYS A 64 -0.15 -2.90 -0.66
C CYS A 64 -0.63 -1.64 -1.41
N ILE A 65 -1.60 -0.91 -0.83
CA ILE A 65 -2.20 0.29 -1.42
C ILE A 65 -1.15 1.38 -1.75
N ASN A 66 -0.23 1.64 -0.81
CA ASN A 66 0.82 2.64 -0.98
C ASN A 66 1.72 2.29 -2.18
N CYS A 67 2.07 1.01 -2.29
CA CYS A 67 2.86 0.46 -3.39
C CYS A 67 2.12 0.65 -4.73
N LEU A 68 0.82 0.34 -4.76
CA LEU A 68 -0.01 0.50 -5.96
C LEU A 68 -0.07 1.96 -6.45
N ARG A 69 -0.06 2.94 -5.54
CA ARG A 69 0.01 4.38 -5.87
C ARG A 69 1.39 4.85 -6.31
N THR A 70 2.45 4.18 -5.87
CA THR A 70 3.84 4.41 -6.32
C THR A 70 4.12 3.86 -7.73
N LEU A 71 3.55 2.70 -8.09
CA LEU A 71 3.82 2.04 -9.38
C LEU A 71 3.64 2.93 -10.64
N PRO A 72 2.64 3.82 -10.75
CA PRO A 72 2.53 4.77 -11.87
C PRO A 72 3.79 5.61 -12.10
N TYR A 73 4.45 6.09 -11.05
CA TYR A 73 5.70 6.85 -11.16
C TYR A 73 6.84 5.96 -11.61
N LEU A 74 6.99 4.77 -11.02
CA LEU A 74 8.01 3.79 -11.39
C LEU A 74 7.90 3.36 -12.86
N ARG A 75 6.68 3.13 -13.36
CA ARG A 75 6.43 2.83 -14.77
C ARG A 75 6.91 3.95 -15.68
N GLU A 76 6.62 5.19 -15.32
CA GLU A 76 7.01 6.33 -16.14
C GLU A 76 8.52 6.58 -16.10
N TRP A 77 9.17 6.44 -14.94
CA TRP A 77 10.62 6.53 -14.82
C TRP A 77 11.33 5.41 -15.60
N TYR A 78 10.86 4.17 -15.46
CA TYR A 78 11.43 3.06 -16.20
C TYR A 78 11.29 3.31 -17.71
N ARG A 79 10.09 3.67 -18.19
CA ARG A 79 9.84 4.00 -19.60
C ARG A 79 10.78 5.10 -20.10
N ARG A 80 11.00 6.16 -19.33
CA ARG A 80 11.85 7.31 -19.72
C ARG A 80 13.34 7.03 -19.68
N TYR A 81 13.80 6.20 -18.74
CA TYR A 81 15.21 6.19 -18.36
C TYR A 81 15.91 4.84 -18.53
N HIS A 82 15.18 3.73 -18.70
CA HIS A 82 15.80 2.40 -18.74
C HIS A 82 16.86 2.25 -19.84
N ASP A 83 16.58 2.79 -21.04
CA ASP A 83 17.52 2.82 -22.18
C ASP A 83 18.73 3.75 -21.98
N HIS A 84 18.72 4.56 -20.92
CA HIS A 84 19.77 5.51 -20.60
C HIS A 84 20.66 5.07 -19.44
N GLY A 85 20.55 3.82 -19.00
CA GLY A 85 21.36 3.26 -17.92
C GLY A 85 20.68 3.29 -16.56
N PHE A 86 19.35 3.43 -16.51
CA PHE A 86 18.54 3.25 -15.29
C PHE A 86 18.00 1.81 -15.22
N VAL A 87 17.95 1.23 -14.02
CA VAL A 87 17.29 -0.06 -13.78
C VAL A 87 16.52 0.02 -12.47
N ILE A 88 15.30 -0.54 -12.48
CA ILE A 88 14.57 -0.84 -11.24
C ILE A 88 14.73 -2.34 -10.95
N VAL A 89 14.99 -2.69 -9.70
CA VAL A 89 14.90 -4.07 -9.19
C VAL A 89 13.79 -4.09 -8.16
N GLY A 90 12.65 -4.68 -8.50
CA GLY A 90 11.53 -4.85 -7.58
C GLY A 90 11.79 -6.02 -6.65
N VAL A 91 11.86 -5.79 -5.34
CA VAL A 91 11.92 -6.84 -4.33
C VAL A 91 10.50 -7.06 -3.80
N HIS A 92 9.80 -8.01 -4.41
CA HIS A 92 8.46 -8.39 -3.97
C HIS A 92 8.56 -9.16 -2.65
N THR A 93 8.18 -8.53 -1.55
CA THR A 93 8.21 -9.14 -0.21
C THR A 93 6.78 -9.35 0.25
N PRO A 94 6.31 -10.60 0.43
CA PRO A 94 4.91 -10.89 0.66
C PRO A 94 4.44 -10.50 2.07
N GLU A 95 3.26 -9.90 2.14
CA GLU A 95 2.53 -9.63 3.38
C GLU A 95 1.57 -10.78 3.76
N PHE A 96 0.94 -11.41 2.77
CA PHE A 96 -0.02 -12.49 2.98
C PHE A 96 0.49 -13.82 2.43
N GLU A 97 0.00 -14.94 2.98
CA GLU A 97 0.39 -16.28 2.55
C GLU A 97 0.17 -16.48 1.04
N PHE A 98 -0.97 -16.04 0.50
CA PHE A 98 -1.27 -16.18 -0.92
C PHE A 98 -0.35 -15.34 -1.83
N THR A 99 0.33 -14.33 -1.28
CA THR A 99 1.24 -13.47 -2.05
C THR A 99 2.65 -14.04 -2.16
N HIS A 100 2.91 -15.19 -1.52
CA HIS A 100 4.14 -15.98 -1.73
C HIS A 100 4.11 -16.78 -3.04
N ASP A 101 2.93 -17.13 -3.57
CA ASP A 101 2.82 -18.01 -4.75
C ASP A 101 3.15 -17.23 -6.03
N PRO A 102 4.18 -17.64 -6.80
CA PRO A 102 4.49 -17.03 -8.10
C PRO A 102 3.30 -17.00 -9.06
N LYS A 103 2.35 -17.94 -8.95
CA LYS A 103 1.13 -17.99 -9.77
C LYS A 103 0.19 -16.82 -9.52
N ASN A 104 0.31 -16.12 -8.38
CA ASN A 104 -0.41 -14.89 -8.10
C ASN A 104 0.43 -13.65 -8.44
N VAL A 105 1.74 -13.69 -8.13
CA VAL A 105 2.63 -12.54 -8.36
C VAL A 105 2.87 -12.28 -9.85
N GLU A 106 3.06 -13.31 -10.68
CA GLU A 106 3.30 -13.14 -12.12
C GLU A 106 2.13 -12.51 -12.88
N PRO A 107 0.85 -12.92 -12.68
CA PRO A 107 -0.28 -12.19 -13.24
C PRO A 107 -0.40 -10.78 -12.68
N ALA A 108 -0.08 -10.58 -11.39
CA ALA A 108 -0.12 -9.25 -10.77
C ALA A 108 0.90 -8.29 -11.40
N THR A 109 2.15 -8.71 -11.62
CA THR A 109 3.16 -7.87 -12.30
C THR A 109 2.69 -7.47 -13.70
N LYS A 110 2.11 -8.40 -14.46
CA LYS A 110 1.53 -8.12 -15.79
C LYS A 110 0.38 -7.13 -15.72
N ARG A 111 -0.60 -7.37 -14.84
CA ARG A 111 -1.77 -6.50 -14.64
C ARG A 111 -1.36 -5.09 -14.24
N LEU A 112 -0.34 -4.97 -13.39
CA LEU A 112 0.16 -3.70 -12.86
C LEU A 112 1.21 -3.03 -13.76
N GLY A 113 1.56 -3.61 -14.91
CA GLY A 113 2.53 -3.05 -15.84
C GLY A 113 3.96 -3.00 -15.29
N VAL A 114 4.30 -3.90 -14.37
CA VAL A 114 5.65 -4.06 -13.81
C VAL A 114 6.46 -4.87 -14.81
N VAL A 115 7.30 -4.17 -15.58
CA VAL A 115 8.10 -4.75 -16.67
C VAL A 115 9.59 -4.88 -16.34
N TRP A 116 10.02 -4.33 -15.21
CA TRP A 116 11.39 -4.44 -14.73
C TRP A 116 11.64 -5.78 -14.01
N PRO A 117 12.92 -6.15 -13.79
CA PRO A 117 13.29 -7.31 -12.97
C PRO A 117 12.61 -7.31 -11.60
N VAL A 118 12.00 -8.44 -11.24
CA VAL A 118 11.41 -8.64 -9.91
C VAL A 118 11.96 -9.91 -9.27
N VAL A 119 12.42 -9.82 -8.02
CA VAL A 119 12.79 -10.97 -7.20
C VAL A 119 11.72 -11.22 -6.14
N LEU A 120 11.34 -12.48 -5.96
CA LEU A 120 10.38 -12.88 -4.92
C LEU A 120 11.13 -13.16 -3.61
N ASP A 121 11.01 -12.28 -2.63
CA ASP A 121 11.64 -12.41 -1.32
C ASP A 121 10.76 -13.13 -0.30
N ASN A 122 10.26 -14.32 -0.65
CA ASN A 122 9.31 -15.11 0.14
C ASN A 122 9.78 -15.49 1.56
N ARG A 123 11.07 -15.32 1.88
CA ARG A 123 11.63 -15.60 3.21
C ARG A 123 12.09 -14.33 3.94
N MET A 124 11.77 -13.16 3.37
CA MET A 124 12.20 -11.85 3.86
C MET A 124 13.73 -11.76 4.04
N ALA A 125 14.50 -12.50 3.23
CA ALA A 125 15.95 -12.58 3.36
C ALA A 125 16.62 -11.31 2.84
N ILE A 126 16.12 -10.78 1.72
CA ILE A 126 16.59 -9.54 1.10
C ILE A 126 16.08 -8.35 1.93
N TRP A 127 14.81 -8.37 2.34
CA TRP A 127 14.19 -7.41 3.26
C TRP A 127 15.04 -7.19 4.52
N LYS A 128 15.38 -8.27 5.22
CA LYS A 128 16.22 -8.21 6.43
C LYS A 128 17.64 -7.69 6.12
N ARG A 129 18.20 -8.05 4.97
CA ARG A 129 19.55 -7.61 4.56
C ARG A 129 19.62 -6.12 4.26
N TYR A 130 18.54 -5.53 3.78
CA TYR A 130 18.40 -4.09 3.59
C TYR A 130 17.99 -3.35 4.87
N GLU A 131 17.77 -4.08 5.98
CA GLU A 131 17.21 -3.55 7.22
C GLU A 131 15.87 -2.81 6.97
N ASN A 132 15.09 -3.29 5.99
CA ASN A 132 13.83 -2.67 5.64
C ASN A 132 12.76 -2.92 6.71
N THR A 133 11.82 -1.99 6.84
CA THR A 133 10.72 -2.06 7.81
C THR A 133 9.38 -1.59 7.25
N VAL A 134 9.30 -1.18 5.98
CA VAL A 134 8.10 -0.56 5.42
C VAL A 134 7.91 -0.87 3.94
N TRP A 135 6.65 -0.84 3.51
CA TRP A 135 6.24 -0.86 2.11
C TRP A 135 5.51 0.45 1.73
N PRO A 136 5.80 1.05 0.55
CA PRO A 136 7.01 0.80 -0.24
C PRO A 136 8.26 1.34 0.47
N HIS A 137 9.43 0.87 0.05
CA HIS A 137 10.71 1.52 0.40
C HIS A 137 11.64 1.46 -0.80
N GLU A 138 12.06 2.64 -1.25
CA GLU A 138 12.95 2.78 -2.39
C GLU A 138 14.38 3.10 -1.95
N TYR A 139 15.37 2.44 -2.55
CA TYR A 139 16.80 2.70 -2.36
C TYR A 139 17.44 3.02 -3.71
N LEU A 140 17.92 4.25 -3.87
CA LEU A 140 18.56 4.73 -5.10
C LEU A 140 20.08 4.67 -4.99
N PHE A 141 20.72 3.96 -5.92
CA PHE A 141 22.16 3.79 -6.00
C PHE A 141 22.74 4.43 -7.26
N ASP A 142 23.94 5.00 -7.12
CA ASP A 142 24.71 5.56 -8.23
C ASP A 142 25.34 4.46 -9.13
N PRO A 143 25.94 4.81 -10.29
CA PRO A 143 26.63 3.85 -11.16
C PRO A 143 27.81 3.10 -10.52
N THR A 144 28.36 3.61 -9.41
CA THR A 144 29.35 2.89 -8.61
C THR A 144 28.69 1.96 -7.59
N GLY A 145 27.37 1.83 -7.60
CA GLY A 145 26.58 1.06 -6.65
C GLY A 145 26.63 1.64 -5.24
N ARG A 146 26.89 2.94 -5.05
CA ARG A 146 26.77 3.60 -3.74
C ARG A 146 25.36 4.11 -3.50
N LEU A 147 24.87 3.96 -2.28
CA LEU A 147 23.57 4.49 -1.91
C LEU A 147 23.59 6.03 -1.91
N VAL A 148 22.59 6.63 -2.56
CA VAL A 148 22.43 8.09 -2.73
C VAL A 148 21.20 8.60 -1.99
N GLU A 149 20.12 7.82 -1.97
CA GLU A 149 18.87 8.17 -1.32
C GLU A 149 18.15 6.89 -0.88
N SER A 150 17.41 6.97 0.22
CA SER A 150 16.38 6.00 0.57
C SER A 150 15.10 6.74 0.94
N VAL A 151 13.98 6.35 0.34
CA VAL A 151 12.65 6.94 0.56
C VAL A 151 11.76 5.90 1.23
N LEU A 152 11.38 6.18 2.47
CA LEU A 152 10.50 5.32 3.25
C LEU A 152 9.04 5.71 2.98
N GLY A 153 8.23 4.73 2.60
CA GLY A 153 6.82 4.95 2.30
C GLY A 153 6.58 5.66 0.97
N GLU A 154 5.33 6.05 0.76
CA GLU A 154 4.86 6.72 -0.45
C GLU A 154 5.29 8.19 -0.51
N GLY A 155 5.72 8.66 -1.70
CA GLY A 155 5.97 10.08 -1.99
C GLY A 155 7.40 10.38 -2.42
N ALA A 156 7.80 11.66 -2.29
CA ALA A 156 9.08 12.21 -2.75
C ALA A 156 9.37 12.04 -4.26
N TYR A 157 8.35 11.87 -5.08
CA TYR A 157 8.51 11.43 -6.47
C TYR A 157 9.34 12.40 -7.32
N GLN A 158 9.08 13.71 -7.19
CA GLN A 158 9.80 14.71 -7.98
C GLN A 158 11.27 14.82 -7.56
N GLN A 159 11.54 14.66 -6.26
CA GLN A 159 12.87 14.71 -5.67
C GLN A 159 13.69 13.51 -6.13
N THR A 160 13.11 12.32 -6.08
CA THR A 160 13.75 11.08 -6.53
C THR A 160 13.99 11.08 -8.04
N GLU A 161 13.02 11.50 -8.86
CA GLU A 161 13.23 11.63 -10.31
C GLU A 161 14.36 12.63 -10.63
N ALA A 162 14.41 13.77 -9.95
CA ALA A 162 15.47 14.76 -10.13
C ALA A 162 16.86 14.16 -9.84
N LYS A 163 16.97 13.33 -8.80
CA LYS A 163 18.21 12.60 -8.48
C LYS A 163 18.56 11.55 -9.53
N ILE A 164 17.58 10.78 -10.00
CA ILE A 164 17.76 9.83 -11.12
C ILE A 164 18.33 10.58 -12.34
N GLN A 165 17.70 11.69 -12.75
CA GLN A 165 18.17 12.49 -13.88
C GLN A 165 19.58 13.04 -13.68
N ALA A 166 19.91 13.51 -12.47
CA ALA A 166 21.23 14.02 -12.15
C ALA A 166 22.31 12.93 -12.25
N LEU A 167 22.04 11.73 -11.74
CA LEU A 167 22.96 10.59 -11.82
C LEU A 167 23.16 10.13 -13.27
N LEU A 168 22.09 10.08 -14.08
CA LEU A 168 22.17 9.72 -15.49
C LEU A 168 22.97 10.75 -16.30
N LYS A 169 22.76 12.05 -16.06
CA LYS A 169 23.55 13.12 -16.70
C LYS A 169 25.01 13.11 -16.26
N ALA A 170 25.31 12.78 -15.01
CA ALA A 170 26.68 12.65 -14.54
C ALA A 170 27.41 11.48 -15.23
N ALA A 171 26.71 10.37 -15.48
CA ALA A 171 27.25 9.23 -16.22
C ALA A 171 27.37 9.48 -17.73
N ASN A 172 26.47 10.28 -18.30
CA ASN A 172 26.48 10.66 -19.71
C ASN A 172 26.13 12.15 -19.88
N PRO A 173 27.14 13.05 -19.86
CA PRO A 173 26.91 14.51 -19.93
C PRO A 173 26.20 15.00 -21.21
N GLY A 174 26.20 14.20 -22.28
CA GLY A 174 25.49 14.52 -23.53
C GLY A 174 24.00 14.13 -23.53
N LEU A 175 23.51 13.48 -22.47
CA LEU A 175 22.15 12.98 -22.40
C LEU A 175 21.14 14.13 -22.25
N THR A 176 20.20 14.21 -23.19
CA THR A 176 19.05 15.11 -23.09
C THR A 176 17.88 14.37 -22.46
N LEU A 177 17.42 14.84 -21.29
CA LEU A 177 16.32 14.26 -20.54
C LEU A 177 15.11 15.21 -20.55
N PRO A 178 13.87 14.69 -20.51
CA PRO A 178 12.68 15.52 -20.34
C PRO A 178 12.70 16.23 -18.98
N PRO A 179 11.87 17.27 -18.78
CA PRO A 179 11.63 17.82 -17.45
C PRO A 179 11.16 16.74 -16.47
N VAL A 180 11.47 16.93 -15.18
CA VAL A 180 10.88 16.15 -14.08
C VAL A 180 9.36 16.18 -14.22
N MET A 181 8.72 15.02 -14.07
CA MET A 181 7.29 14.90 -14.24
C MET A 181 6.52 15.71 -13.20
N PRO A 182 5.38 16.29 -13.58
CA PRO A 182 4.44 16.78 -12.59
C PRO A 182 3.91 15.60 -11.76
N LEU A 183 3.51 15.90 -10.52
CA LEU A 183 2.76 14.94 -9.71
C LEU A 183 1.47 14.54 -10.43
N LEU A 184 1.12 13.26 -10.33
CA LEU A 184 -0.03 12.71 -11.01
C LEU A 184 -1.33 13.26 -10.42
N PRO A 185 -2.41 13.38 -11.21
CA PRO A 185 -3.69 13.90 -10.72
C PRO A 185 -4.27 13.16 -9.52
N GLN A 186 -3.99 11.87 -9.38
CA GLN A 186 -4.42 11.03 -8.26
C GLN A 186 -3.54 11.13 -7.01
N ASP A 187 -2.33 11.70 -7.13
CA ASP A 187 -1.45 11.88 -5.97
C ASP A 187 -2.00 12.98 -5.07
N SER A 188 -2.32 12.69 -3.82
CA SER A 188 -2.74 13.71 -2.86
C SER A 188 -1.67 13.99 -1.80
N TYR A 189 -0.62 13.17 -1.72
CA TYR A 189 0.38 13.20 -0.66
C TYR A 189 1.44 14.28 -0.90
N ASP A 190 2.00 14.35 -2.11
CA ASP A 190 3.11 15.24 -2.43
C ASP A 190 2.65 16.61 -2.96
N LYS A 191 1.34 16.79 -3.19
CA LYS A 191 0.85 18.01 -3.83
C LYS A 191 0.97 19.24 -2.92
N PRO A 192 1.40 20.39 -3.46
CA PRO A 192 1.40 21.65 -2.72
C PRO A 192 0.00 21.98 -2.16
N GLY A 193 -0.07 22.23 -0.85
CA GLY A 193 -1.32 22.51 -0.15
C GLY A 193 -2.08 21.27 0.33
N ALA A 194 -1.52 20.07 0.15
CA ALA A 194 -2.07 18.85 0.75
C ALA A 194 -2.14 18.95 2.28
N VAL A 195 -3.26 18.49 2.84
CA VAL A 195 -3.50 18.34 4.26
C VAL A 195 -3.85 16.88 4.51
N CYS A 196 -3.05 16.21 5.33
CA CYS A 196 -3.23 14.81 5.71
C CYS A 196 -3.81 14.72 7.12
N TYR A 197 -4.94 14.04 7.25
CA TYR A 197 -5.64 13.88 8.51
C TYR A 197 -5.24 12.57 9.21
N PRO A 198 -5.33 12.50 10.55
CA PRO A 198 -5.17 11.23 11.27
C PRO A 198 -6.24 10.23 10.82
N GLN A 199 -5.83 9.18 10.11
CA GLN A 199 -6.72 8.15 9.59
C GLN A 199 -6.80 6.92 10.47
N THR A 200 -7.79 6.08 10.18
CA THR A 200 -7.78 4.68 10.62
C THR A 200 -6.51 4.03 10.09
N ALA A 201 -5.76 3.38 10.99
CA ALA A 201 -4.64 2.53 10.60
C ALA A 201 -5.15 1.38 9.71
N GLU A 202 -4.26 0.80 8.92
CA GLU A 202 -4.54 -0.44 8.20
C GLU A 202 -5.12 -1.50 9.15
N VAL A 203 -6.23 -2.11 8.74
CA VAL A 203 -6.94 -3.10 9.55
C VAL A 203 -6.73 -4.47 8.92
N LEU A 204 -5.84 -5.26 9.51
CA LEU A 204 -5.74 -6.69 9.20
C LEU A 204 -7.00 -7.40 9.72
N ILE A 205 -7.76 -8.01 8.82
CA ILE A 205 -9.07 -8.62 9.10
C ILE A 205 -8.88 -10.04 9.63
N GLU A 206 -8.09 -10.15 10.68
CA GLU A 206 -7.84 -11.39 11.42
C GLU A 206 -8.62 -11.40 12.75
N HIS A 207 -8.48 -12.49 13.52
CA HIS A 207 -9.17 -12.65 14.81
C HIS A 207 -8.98 -11.42 15.74
N GLY A 208 -7.79 -10.80 15.75
CA GLY A 208 -7.50 -9.64 16.59
C GLY A 208 -8.33 -8.39 16.28
N ALA A 209 -8.87 -8.23 15.08
CA ALA A 209 -9.67 -7.07 14.68
C ALA A 209 -11.18 -7.24 14.94
N VAL A 210 -11.66 -8.49 15.00
CA VAL A 210 -13.10 -8.80 15.14
C VAL A 210 -13.54 -8.67 16.59
N ARG A 211 -14.61 -7.90 16.85
CA ARG A 211 -15.09 -7.60 18.22
C ARG A 211 -16.28 -8.44 18.69
N ASN A 212 -16.97 -9.12 17.80
CA ASN A 212 -18.16 -9.92 18.12
C ASN A 212 -17.94 -11.43 17.88
N VAL A 213 -16.76 -11.94 18.21
CA VAL A 213 -16.45 -13.37 18.10
C VAL A 213 -17.36 -14.19 19.03
N PRO A 214 -18.15 -15.15 18.52
CA PRO A 214 -19.03 -15.95 19.36
C PRO A 214 -18.24 -16.79 20.37
N GLY A 215 -18.76 -16.90 21.59
CA GLY A 215 -18.11 -17.65 22.66
C GLY A 215 -17.87 -19.12 22.27
N GLY A 216 -16.66 -19.62 22.49
CA GLY A 216 -16.26 -21.00 22.16
C GLY A 216 -15.83 -21.22 20.71
N SER A 217 -15.82 -20.18 19.86
CA SER A 217 -15.31 -20.29 18.49
C SER A 217 -13.80 -20.48 18.46
N ALA A 218 -13.31 -21.48 17.73
CA ALA A 218 -11.89 -21.68 17.50
C ALA A 218 -11.45 -21.08 16.16
N THR A 219 -10.23 -20.56 16.09
CA THR A 219 -9.60 -20.16 14.82
C THR A 219 -9.61 -21.32 13.84
N GLY A 220 -10.01 -21.07 12.59
CA GLY A 220 -10.10 -22.04 11.52
C GLY A 220 -11.43 -22.80 11.44
N GLN A 221 -12.38 -22.55 12.34
CA GLN A 221 -13.72 -23.13 12.30
C GLN A 221 -14.76 -22.11 11.85
N ASP A 222 -15.78 -22.60 11.16
CA ASP A 222 -16.94 -21.78 10.80
C ASP A 222 -17.77 -21.51 12.06
N ALA A 223 -18.13 -20.25 12.26
CA ALA A 223 -18.99 -19.81 13.35
C ALA A 223 -20.05 -18.85 12.81
N ASN A 224 -21.23 -18.88 13.41
CA ASN A 224 -22.30 -17.93 13.07
C ASN A 224 -22.16 -16.67 13.93
N PHE A 225 -21.89 -15.55 13.28
CA PHE A 225 -21.75 -14.24 13.92
C PHE A 225 -23.09 -13.51 13.91
N ALA A 226 -23.38 -12.84 15.03
CA ALA A 226 -24.53 -11.94 15.16
C ALA A 226 -24.03 -10.51 15.35
N TYR A 227 -24.63 -9.57 14.62
CA TYR A 227 -24.35 -8.15 14.76
C TYR A 227 -25.55 -7.44 15.40
N GLU A 228 -25.33 -6.89 16.59
CA GLU A 228 -26.37 -6.21 17.37
C GLU A 228 -25.96 -4.77 17.78
N SER A 229 -24.80 -4.28 17.31
CA SER A 229 -24.27 -3.01 17.79
C SER A 229 -24.92 -1.81 17.12
N SER A 230 -25.38 -0.85 17.93
CA SER A 230 -25.82 0.47 17.49
C SER A 230 -24.69 1.52 17.48
N ASN A 231 -23.50 1.18 17.98
CA ASN A 231 -22.36 2.10 18.06
C ASN A 231 -21.02 1.35 17.88
N PRO A 232 -20.62 1.04 16.63
CA PRO A 232 -19.36 0.35 16.36
C PRO A 232 -18.16 1.20 16.78
N GLN A 233 -17.13 0.53 17.33
CA GLN A 233 -15.85 1.16 17.66
C GLN A 233 -15.05 1.45 16.39
N ASP A 234 -14.27 2.53 16.41
CA ASP A 234 -13.38 2.89 15.30
C ASP A 234 -12.30 1.82 15.11
N GLY A 235 -12.08 1.40 13.86
CA GLY A 235 -11.10 0.36 13.52
C GLY A 235 -11.47 -1.06 13.95
N ALA A 236 -12.66 -1.26 14.55
CA ALA A 236 -13.16 -2.57 14.92
C ALA A 236 -13.98 -3.20 13.80
N VAL A 237 -13.78 -4.50 13.59
CA VAL A 237 -14.53 -5.30 12.63
C VAL A 237 -15.69 -6.00 13.32
N TYR A 238 -16.85 -5.99 12.69
CA TYR A 238 -18.02 -6.74 13.13
C TYR A 238 -18.56 -7.59 12.00
N LEU A 239 -18.90 -8.84 12.31
CA LEU A 239 -19.38 -9.81 11.31
C LEU A 239 -20.84 -10.22 11.57
N GLN A 240 -21.55 -10.60 10.52
CA GLN A 240 -22.83 -11.31 10.61
C GLN A 240 -22.89 -12.42 9.57
N GLY A 241 -23.53 -13.53 9.93
CA GLY A 241 -23.60 -14.75 9.11
C GLY A 241 -22.47 -15.72 9.45
N TYR A 242 -22.28 -16.75 8.62
CA TYR A 242 -21.23 -17.74 8.85
C TYR A 242 -19.89 -17.22 8.34
N TRP A 243 -18.89 -17.24 9.22
CA TRP A 243 -17.51 -16.85 8.91
C TRP A 243 -16.50 -17.78 9.55
N ARG A 244 -15.35 -17.92 8.89
CA ARG A 244 -14.17 -18.58 9.41
C ARG A 244 -13.09 -17.54 9.65
N LEU A 245 -12.67 -17.39 10.91
CA LEU A 245 -11.50 -16.58 11.23
C LEU A 245 -10.23 -17.43 11.08
N THR A 246 -9.25 -16.93 10.34
CA THR A 246 -7.93 -17.54 10.18
C THR A 246 -6.86 -16.62 10.79
N PRO A 247 -5.60 -17.06 10.88
CA PRO A 247 -4.52 -16.17 11.30
C PRO A 247 -4.26 -14.96 10.39
N GLY A 248 -4.89 -14.84 9.21
CA GLY A 248 -4.64 -13.70 8.31
C GLY A 248 -5.86 -13.18 7.56
N ALA A 249 -7.07 -13.67 7.87
CA ALA A 249 -8.29 -13.28 7.16
C ALA A 249 -9.56 -13.71 7.89
N ALA A 250 -10.67 -13.05 7.56
CA ALA A 250 -12.03 -13.53 7.79
C ALA A 250 -12.63 -14.02 6.46
N ILE A 251 -13.04 -15.28 6.43
CA ILE A 251 -13.58 -15.93 5.23
C ILE A 251 -15.08 -16.12 5.41
N SER A 252 -15.88 -15.54 4.51
CA SER A 252 -17.32 -15.75 4.48
C SER A 252 -17.65 -17.19 4.09
N ALA A 253 -18.61 -17.81 4.77
CA ALA A 253 -18.99 -19.22 4.59
C ALA A 253 -20.50 -19.38 4.43
N GLU A 254 -20.92 -20.43 3.71
CA GLU A 254 -22.28 -21.03 3.60
C GLU A 254 -23.48 -20.12 3.20
N SER A 255 -23.42 -18.81 3.38
CA SER A 255 -24.52 -17.86 3.17
C SER A 255 -24.01 -16.49 2.75
N ASP A 256 -24.94 -15.56 2.52
CA ASP A 256 -24.59 -14.15 2.53
C ASP A 256 -23.97 -13.80 3.89
N GLY A 257 -22.81 -13.14 3.84
CA GLY A 257 -22.12 -12.60 4.99
C GLY A 257 -22.22 -11.09 5.00
N HIS A 258 -21.96 -10.49 6.15
CA HIS A 258 -21.77 -9.05 6.27
C HIS A 258 -20.57 -8.74 7.17
N LEU A 259 -19.79 -7.75 6.77
CA LEU A 259 -18.68 -7.19 7.52
C LEU A 259 -18.90 -5.68 7.63
N TRP A 260 -18.89 -5.14 8.85
CA TRP A 260 -18.89 -3.71 9.11
C TRP A 260 -17.58 -3.24 9.71
N LEU A 261 -17.14 -2.07 9.26
CA LEU A 261 -15.98 -1.37 9.79
C LEU A 261 -16.28 0.12 9.84
N ARG A 262 -16.15 0.72 11.03
CA ARG A 262 -16.14 2.18 11.17
C ARG A 262 -14.72 2.70 10.97
N TYR A 263 -14.56 3.67 10.07
CA TYR A 263 -13.26 4.20 9.66
C TYR A 263 -13.28 5.71 9.44
N HIS A 264 -12.07 6.28 9.34
CA HIS A 264 -11.79 7.69 9.13
C HIS A 264 -10.78 7.82 7.97
N ALA A 265 -11.26 8.16 6.77
CA ALA A 265 -10.42 8.23 5.58
C ALA A 265 -11.10 8.98 4.42
N ILE A 266 -10.34 9.18 3.35
CA ILE A 266 -10.80 9.62 2.03
C ILE A 266 -10.95 8.40 1.11
N GLN A 267 -9.89 7.61 0.97
CA GLN A 267 -9.90 6.40 0.15
C GLN A 267 -9.99 5.15 1.01
N LEU A 268 -10.57 4.09 0.46
CA LEU A 268 -10.56 2.75 1.03
C LEU A 268 -10.31 1.71 -0.07
N MET A 269 -9.28 0.88 0.14
CA MET A 269 -9.06 -0.35 -0.62
C MET A 269 -9.18 -1.56 0.31
N ALA A 270 -9.61 -2.69 -0.23
CA ALA A 270 -9.69 -3.94 0.51
C ALA A 270 -8.97 -5.06 -0.22
N VAL A 271 -8.14 -5.83 0.49
CA VAL A 271 -7.55 -7.06 -0.05
C VAL A 271 -8.53 -8.21 0.11
N LEU A 272 -9.01 -8.67 -1.05
CA LEU A 272 -10.03 -9.70 -1.16
C LEU A 272 -9.51 -10.87 -1.99
N ARG A 273 -9.97 -12.07 -1.65
CA ARG A 273 -9.65 -13.30 -2.38
C ARG A 273 -10.87 -14.19 -2.55
N PRO A 274 -11.10 -14.75 -3.75
CA PRO A 274 -12.05 -15.84 -3.91
C PRO A 274 -11.40 -17.16 -3.46
N GLU A 275 -11.88 -17.75 -2.37
CA GLU A 275 -11.26 -18.94 -1.75
C GLU A 275 -11.50 -20.22 -2.55
N GLU A 276 -12.65 -20.31 -3.23
CA GLU A 276 -13.04 -21.49 -4.02
C GLU A 276 -12.73 -21.33 -5.51
N GLY A 277 -11.94 -20.32 -5.89
CA GLY A 277 -11.57 -20.04 -7.29
C GLY A 277 -12.74 -19.59 -8.18
N ARG A 278 -13.94 -19.42 -7.61
CA ARG A 278 -15.11 -18.83 -8.29
C ARG A 278 -15.17 -17.34 -7.99
N ALA A 279 -15.52 -16.54 -9.00
CA ALA A 279 -15.75 -15.12 -8.79
C ALA A 279 -16.97 -14.93 -7.88
N VAL A 280 -16.85 -14.08 -6.86
CA VAL A 280 -17.92 -13.80 -5.90
C VAL A 280 -18.28 -12.33 -5.95
N ARG A 281 -19.57 -12.05 -6.00
CA ARG A 281 -20.09 -10.69 -5.84
C ARG A 281 -20.04 -10.30 -4.37
N VAL A 282 -19.47 -9.14 -4.08
CA VAL A 282 -19.52 -8.51 -2.75
C VAL A 282 -20.24 -7.19 -2.92
N ASP A 283 -21.43 -7.06 -2.33
CA ASP A 283 -22.11 -5.77 -2.27
C ASP A 283 -21.33 -4.84 -1.33
N VAL A 284 -21.17 -3.58 -1.72
CA VAL A 284 -20.37 -2.58 -0.99
C VAL A 284 -21.26 -1.40 -0.67
N GLN A 285 -21.30 -0.99 0.60
CA GLN A 285 -22.05 0.19 1.03
C GLN A 285 -21.20 1.06 1.95
N GLN A 286 -21.51 2.35 1.96
CA GLN A 286 -20.98 3.32 2.91
C GLN A 286 -22.17 3.99 3.59
N ASP A 287 -22.13 4.05 4.92
CA ASP A 287 -23.17 4.67 5.75
C ASP A 287 -24.58 4.12 5.46
N GLY A 288 -24.67 2.83 5.16
CA GLY A 288 -25.94 2.14 4.86
C GLY A 288 -26.52 2.44 3.48
N HIS A 289 -25.73 3.03 2.58
CA HIS A 289 -26.16 3.35 1.21
C HIS A 289 -25.17 2.80 0.18
N PRO A 290 -25.63 2.47 -1.04
CA PRO A 290 -24.73 2.22 -2.16
C PRO A 290 -23.77 3.39 -2.39
N ILE A 291 -22.51 3.09 -2.70
CA ILE A 291 -21.48 4.09 -2.98
C ILE A 291 -21.89 4.92 -4.20
N SER A 292 -21.80 6.25 -4.11
CA SER A 292 -22.13 7.12 -5.24
C SER A 292 -21.15 6.93 -6.39
N LYS A 293 -21.57 7.18 -7.64
CA LYS A 293 -20.65 7.12 -8.79
C LYS A 293 -19.54 8.18 -8.73
N ALA A 294 -19.73 9.24 -7.96
CA ALA A 294 -18.71 10.28 -7.79
C ALA A 294 -17.60 9.84 -6.83
N ASP A 295 -17.92 8.91 -5.91
CA ASP A 295 -16.99 8.39 -4.90
C ASP A 295 -16.53 6.95 -5.23
N ALA A 296 -16.86 6.45 -6.42
CA ALA A 296 -16.58 5.07 -6.81
C ALA A 296 -15.09 4.84 -7.07
N GLY A 297 -14.52 3.86 -6.38
CA GLY A 297 -13.20 3.33 -6.72
C GLY A 297 -13.24 2.60 -8.08
N THR A 298 -12.07 2.39 -8.65
CA THR A 298 -11.92 1.84 -10.02
C THR A 298 -12.45 0.42 -10.19
N ASP A 299 -12.62 -0.34 -9.12
CA ASP A 299 -13.14 -1.72 -9.16
C ASP A 299 -14.65 -1.82 -8.92
N LEU A 300 -15.29 -0.71 -8.54
CA LEU A 300 -16.69 -0.70 -8.18
C LEU A 300 -17.61 -0.77 -9.40
N ARG A 301 -18.65 -1.58 -9.31
CA ARG A 301 -19.65 -1.81 -10.34
C ARG A 301 -21.05 -1.55 -9.79
N TYR A 302 -22.00 -1.37 -10.71
CA TYR A 302 -23.40 -1.08 -10.37
C TYR A 302 -24.33 -2.04 -11.11
N ASP A 303 -25.35 -2.54 -10.41
CA ASP A 303 -26.41 -3.32 -11.04
C ASP A 303 -27.55 -2.43 -11.56
N ALA A 304 -28.56 -3.05 -12.16
CA ALA A 304 -29.72 -2.35 -12.71
C ALA A 304 -30.50 -1.55 -11.64
N ALA A 305 -30.42 -1.94 -10.37
CA ALA A 305 -31.02 -1.26 -9.23
C ALA A 305 -30.09 -0.19 -8.60
N GLN A 306 -28.95 0.11 -9.25
CA GLN A 306 -27.92 1.03 -8.76
C GLN A 306 -27.30 0.61 -7.41
N ARG A 307 -27.32 -0.68 -7.07
CA ARG A 307 -26.53 -1.18 -5.94
C ARG A 307 -25.08 -1.32 -6.36
N SER A 308 -24.18 -0.79 -5.54
CA SER A 308 -22.73 -0.91 -5.70
C SER A 308 -22.24 -2.28 -5.25
N TYR A 309 -21.36 -2.87 -6.04
CA TYR A 309 -20.72 -4.14 -5.74
C TYR A 309 -19.34 -4.21 -6.37
N VAL A 310 -18.48 -5.06 -5.83
CA VAL A 310 -17.24 -5.49 -6.48
C VAL A 310 -17.36 -6.96 -6.87
N LEU A 311 -16.75 -7.34 -8.00
CA LEU A 311 -16.62 -8.74 -8.39
C LEU A 311 -15.23 -9.23 -7.99
N VAL A 312 -15.15 -10.06 -6.95
CA VAL A 312 -13.91 -10.63 -6.45
C VAL A 312 -13.58 -11.87 -7.27
N ASP A 313 -12.64 -11.75 -8.20
CA ASP A 313 -12.26 -12.80 -9.15
C ASP A 313 -10.80 -13.25 -9.06
N GLN A 314 -9.97 -12.48 -8.35
CA GLN A 314 -8.55 -12.77 -8.11
C GLN A 314 -8.14 -12.33 -6.69
N PRO A 315 -7.09 -12.94 -6.10
CA PRO A 315 -6.45 -12.38 -4.92
C PRO A 315 -5.74 -11.06 -5.28
N ARG A 316 -6.24 -9.93 -4.77
CA ARG A 316 -5.62 -8.60 -4.93
C ARG A 316 -6.28 -7.56 -4.01
N ALA A 317 -5.70 -6.36 -3.96
CA ALA A 317 -6.43 -5.18 -3.52
C ALA A 317 -7.47 -4.74 -4.57
N TYR A 318 -8.64 -4.36 -4.06
CA TYR A 318 -9.75 -3.80 -4.82
C TYR A 318 -9.98 -2.36 -4.38
N ASP A 319 -10.02 -1.45 -5.34
CA ASP A 319 -10.30 -0.03 -5.12
C ASP A 319 -11.81 0.20 -4.99
N LEU A 320 -12.28 0.37 -3.76
CA LEU A 320 -13.71 0.37 -3.47
C LEU A 320 -14.31 1.76 -3.54
N LEU A 321 -13.66 2.75 -2.93
CA LEU A 321 -14.17 4.13 -2.88
C LEU A 321 -13.06 5.17 -2.68
N MET A 322 -13.34 6.38 -3.16
CA MET A 322 -12.54 7.59 -2.99
C MET A 322 -13.49 8.77 -2.75
N ASN A 323 -13.71 9.12 -1.48
CA ASN A 323 -14.57 10.21 -1.09
C ASN A 323 -14.02 11.56 -1.58
N ALA A 324 -14.91 12.53 -1.82
CA ALA A 324 -14.48 13.90 -2.14
C ALA A 324 -13.71 14.60 -1.00
N ARG A 325 -13.91 14.16 0.26
CA ARG A 325 -13.34 14.75 1.47
C ARG A 325 -13.04 13.70 2.54
N PHE A 326 -12.12 14.03 3.44
CA PHE A 326 -11.88 13.23 4.64
C PHE A 326 -13.11 13.22 5.53
N GLY A 327 -13.49 12.04 6.00
CA GLY A 327 -14.68 11.88 6.82
C GLY A 327 -14.70 10.58 7.62
N ASN A 328 -15.72 10.50 8.48
CA ASN A 328 -15.95 9.36 9.36
C ASN A 328 -17.12 8.58 8.78
N HIS A 329 -16.89 7.31 8.47
CA HIS A 329 -17.84 6.50 7.71
C HIS A 329 -17.93 5.09 8.28
N THR A 330 -18.99 4.39 7.90
CA THR A 330 -19.13 2.95 8.12
C THR A 330 -19.12 2.23 6.78
N LEU A 331 -18.15 1.35 6.56
CA LEU A 331 -18.14 0.41 5.45
C LEU A 331 -19.04 -0.78 5.79
N GLU A 332 -19.78 -1.26 4.81
CA GLU A 332 -20.35 -2.61 4.81
C GLU A 332 -19.89 -3.38 3.56
N LEU A 333 -19.32 -4.57 3.77
CA LEU A 333 -19.08 -5.56 2.72
C LEU A 333 -20.03 -6.73 2.91
N SER A 334 -20.78 -7.10 1.87
CA SER A 334 -21.67 -8.27 1.90
C SER A 334 -21.36 -9.27 0.78
N PRO A 335 -20.48 -10.25 1.02
CA PRO A 335 -20.24 -11.36 0.10
C PRO A 335 -21.49 -12.19 -0.13
N LYS A 336 -21.82 -12.47 -1.39
CA LYS A 336 -23.02 -13.21 -1.79
C LYS A 336 -22.75 -14.70 -1.97
N GLY A 337 -23.39 -15.53 -1.14
CA GLY A 337 -23.23 -16.98 -1.14
C GLY A 337 -21.89 -17.52 -0.61
N GLY A 338 -21.14 -16.71 0.17
CA GLY A 338 -19.87 -17.07 0.80
C GLY A 338 -18.67 -17.22 -0.16
N GLY A 339 -17.54 -17.67 0.38
CA GLY A 339 -16.33 -18.01 -0.38
C GLY A 339 -15.39 -16.84 -0.66
N VAL A 340 -15.52 -15.73 0.06
CA VAL A 340 -14.60 -14.57 -0.02
C VAL A 340 -13.82 -14.45 1.28
N GLY A 341 -12.50 -14.46 1.17
CA GLY A 341 -11.59 -14.01 2.21
C GLY A 341 -11.40 -12.49 2.15
N VAL A 342 -11.55 -11.83 3.29
CA VAL A 342 -11.18 -10.43 3.52
C VAL A 342 -9.92 -10.44 4.38
N TYR A 343 -8.83 -9.87 3.88
CA TYR A 343 -7.49 -9.96 4.49
C TYR A 343 -7.09 -8.66 5.15
N ASP A 344 -7.25 -7.54 4.45
CA ASP A 344 -7.03 -6.20 4.99
C ASP A 344 -8.10 -5.23 4.49
N ILE A 345 -8.10 -4.07 5.16
CA ILE A 345 -8.66 -2.83 4.64
C ILE A 345 -7.66 -1.72 4.93
N ALA A 346 -7.25 -0.99 3.89
CA ALA A 346 -6.26 0.07 3.95
C ALA A 346 -6.82 1.41 3.42
N PHE A 347 -6.20 2.51 3.84
CA PHE A 347 -6.80 3.85 3.76
C PHE A 347 -5.84 4.93 3.23
N GLU A 348 -6.42 6.03 2.76
CA GLU A 348 -5.71 7.29 2.49
C GLU A 348 -6.44 8.50 3.08
N SER A 349 -5.69 9.53 3.47
CA SER A 349 -6.23 10.67 4.24
C SER A 349 -5.77 12.05 3.83
N CYS A 350 -4.98 12.16 2.76
CA CYS A 350 -4.53 13.45 2.25
C CYS A 350 -5.53 14.00 1.23
N GLU A 351 -5.91 15.28 1.39
CA GLU A 351 -6.66 16.04 0.39
C GLU A 351 -6.02 17.40 0.16
N ILE A 352 -6.39 18.05 -0.95
CA ILE A 352 -6.15 19.47 -1.15
C ILE A 352 -7.45 20.21 -0.82
N PRO A 353 -7.50 21.00 0.28
CA PRO A 353 -8.64 21.86 0.56
C PRO A 353 -8.92 22.80 -0.61
N LYS A 354 -10.21 23.05 -0.90
CA LYS A 354 -10.61 23.97 -1.98
C LYS A 354 -10.54 25.43 -1.54
#